data_AF-A0A9E1PE26-F1
#
_entry.id   AF-A0A9E1PE26-F1
#
_cell.length_a   1.000
_cell.length_b   1.000
_cell.length_c   1.000
_cell.angle_alpha   90.00
_cell.angle_beta   90.00
_cell.angle_gamma   90.00
#
_symmetry.space_group_name_H-M   'P 1'
#
loop_
_entity.id
_entity.type
_entity.pdbx_description
1 polymer ?
#
loop_
_entity_poly.entity_id
_entity_poly.type
_entity_poly.pdbx_seq_one_letter_code
_entity_poly.pdbx_strand_id
1 'polypeptide(L)'
;CGLRELEEETGYKSNKLTFLTNIHPAIGFSNEKMWMYLAEELELSEKKLDDDEFLELLPTPLNVALEWVFSGKITDVKTIIGIMWMKELKFNH
;
A
#
# COMPACT_ATOMS: atom_id res chain seq x y z
N CYS A 1 -2.16 -13.19 -4.16
CA CYS A 1 -1.24 -12.04 -4.29
C CYS A 1 -1.05 -11.35 -2.95
N GLY A 2 -2.01 -10.54 -2.47
CA GLY A 2 -1.84 -9.62 -1.32
C GLY A 2 -0.87 -10.04 -0.20
N LEU A 3 -1.13 -11.15 0.51
CA LEU A 3 -0.26 -11.60 1.62
C LEU A 3 1.15 -11.99 1.17
N ARG A 4 1.26 -12.65 0.00
CA ARG A 4 2.53 -13.13 -0.54
C ARG A 4 3.38 -11.96 -1.01
N GLU A 5 2.78 -11.02 -1.74
CA GLU A 5 3.47 -9.81 -2.22
C GLU A 5 3.88 -8.88 -1.06
N LEU A 6 3.03 -8.72 -0.04
CA LEU A 6 3.40 -7.98 1.16
C LEU A 6 4.66 -8.55 1.81
N GLU A 7 4.75 -9.88 1.95
CA GLU A 7 5.92 -10.53 2.52
C GLU A 7 7.15 -10.42 1.60
N GLU A 8 6.97 -10.60 0.30
CA GLU A 8 8.06 -10.57 -0.69
C GLU A 8 8.66 -9.17 -0.82
N GLU A 9 7.83 -8.14 -0.93
CA GLU A 9 8.27 -6.75 -1.13
C GLU A 9 8.68 -6.08 0.19
N THR A 10 7.99 -6.35 1.29
CA THR A 10 8.22 -5.60 2.54
C THR A 10 8.91 -6.40 3.64
N GLY A 11 9.02 -7.71 3.49
CA GLY A 11 9.47 -8.58 4.57
C GLY A 11 8.48 -8.64 5.73
N TYR A 12 7.26 -8.09 5.62
CA TYR A 12 6.23 -8.17 6.67
C TYR A 12 5.14 -9.17 6.33
N LYS A 13 4.68 -9.88 7.35
CA LYS A 13 3.45 -10.68 7.34
C LYS A 13 2.35 -9.93 8.07
N SER A 14 1.11 -10.24 7.72
CA SER A 14 -0.08 -9.76 8.41
C SER A 14 -1.07 -10.90 8.58
N ASN A 15 -1.63 -11.03 9.77
CA ASN A 15 -2.73 -11.96 10.04
C ASN A 15 -4.10 -11.28 9.92
N LYS A 16 -4.13 -9.96 9.68
CA LYS A 16 -5.34 -9.14 9.58
C LYS A 16 -5.31 -8.29 8.31
N LEU A 17 -5.92 -8.84 7.26
CA LEU A 17 -6.21 -8.12 6.03
C LEU A 17 -7.68 -7.71 5.96
N THR A 18 -7.93 -6.42 5.95
CA THR A 18 -9.27 -5.85 5.76
C THR A 18 -9.41 -5.38 4.32
N PHE A 19 -10.39 -5.91 3.58
CA PHE A 19 -10.69 -5.41 2.24
C PHE A 19 -11.23 -3.97 2.30
N LEU A 20 -10.67 -3.07 1.49
CA LEU A 20 -11.12 -1.68 1.41
C LEU A 20 -11.99 -1.47 0.17
N THR A 21 -11.43 -1.67 -1.01
CA THR A 21 -12.11 -1.41 -2.28
C THR A 21 -11.38 -2.05 -3.46
N ASN A 22 -11.94 -1.91 -4.66
CA ASN A 22 -11.24 -2.16 -5.90
C ASN A 22 -11.20 -0.89 -6.77
N ILE A 23 -10.11 -0.72 -7.51
CA ILE A 23 -9.89 0.41 -8.42
C ILE A 23 -9.57 -0.09 -9.83
N HIS A 24 -9.87 0.73 -10.83
CA HIS A 24 -9.47 0.51 -12.21
C HIS A 24 -8.63 1.72 -12.63
N PRO A 25 -7.29 1.63 -12.59
CA PRO A 25 -6.41 2.80 -12.73
C PRO A 25 -6.41 3.39 -14.14
N ALA A 26 -6.82 2.62 -15.15
CA ALA A 26 -6.67 2.99 -16.56
C ALA A 26 -7.82 2.50 -17.46
N ILE A 27 -9.07 2.84 -17.13
CA ILE A 27 -10.28 2.34 -17.83
C ILE A 27 -10.33 2.63 -19.34
N GLY A 28 -9.59 3.63 -19.82
CA GLY A 28 -9.59 4.02 -21.23
C GLY A 28 -8.83 3.07 -22.16
N PHE A 29 -7.93 2.25 -21.62
CA PHE A 29 -7.07 1.37 -22.42
C PHE A 29 -6.68 0.05 -21.73
N SER A 30 -7.05 -0.13 -20.47
CA SER A 30 -6.77 -1.33 -19.69
C SER A 30 -8.02 -1.82 -18.97
N ASN A 31 -8.18 -3.14 -18.91
CA ASN A 31 -9.16 -3.81 -18.07
C ASN A 31 -8.58 -4.17 -16.68
N GLU A 32 -7.40 -3.64 -16.35
CA GLU A 32 -6.75 -3.86 -15.08
C GLU A 32 -7.65 -3.44 -13.92
N LYS A 33 -7.71 -4.33 -12.93
CA LYS A 33 -8.42 -4.15 -11.69
C LYS A 33 -7.43 -4.40 -10.57
N MET A 34 -7.35 -3.49 -9.61
CA MET A 34 -6.52 -3.63 -8.43
C MET A 34 -7.41 -3.74 -7.20
N TRP A 35 -7.13 -4.70 -6.33
CA TRP A 35 -7.83 -4.89 -5.06
C TRP A 35 -6.99 -4.32 -3.94
N MET A 36 -7.58 -3.41 -3.18
CA MET A 36 -6.91 -2.70 -2.10
C MET A 36 -7.31 -3.29 -0.76
N TYR A 37 -6.30 -3.57 0.07
CA TYR A 37 -6.46 -4.12 1.41
C TYR A 37 -5.68 -3.27 2.41
N LEU A 38 -6.19 -3.18 3.62
CA LEU A 38 -5.47 -2.69 4.79
C LEU A 38 -4.85 -3.89 5.50
N ALA A 39 -3.52 -3.88 5.64
CA ALA A 39 -2.79 -4.83 6.46
C ALA A 39 -2.52 -4.24 7.84
N GLU A 40 -2.95 -4.95 8.87
CA GLU A 40 -2.76 -4.60 10.27
C GLU A 40 -1.96 -5.71 10.97
N GLU A 41 -1.52 -5.46 12.20
CA GLU A 41 -0.80 -6.46 13.01
C GLU A 41 0.41 -7.03 12.25
N LEU A 42 1.24 -6.10 11.73
CA LEU A 42 2.41 -6.45 10.93
C LEU A 42 3.48 -7.13 11.79
N GLU A 43 3.97 -8.27 11.32
CA GLU A 43 5.05 -9.04 11.92
C GLU A 43 6.20 -9.17 10.94
N LEU A 44 7.44 -8.97 11.39
CA LEU A 44 8.61 -9.13 10.53
C LEU A 44 8.81 -10.61 10.18
N SER A 45 8.88 -10.91 8.89
CA SER A 45 9.19 -12.25 8.37
C SER A 45 10.70 -12.50 8.34
N GLU A 46 11.07 -13.77 8.42
CA GLU A 46 12.46 -14.23 8.23
C GLU A 46 12.89 -14.20 6.75
N LYS A 47 11.96 -13.97 5.82
CA LYS A 47 12.23 -13.99 4.38
C LYS A 47 12.95 -12.69 3.98
N LYS A 48 14.19 -12.83 3.51
CA LYS A 48 14.96 -11.74 2.87
C LYS A 48 14.38 -11.43 1.50
N LEU A 49 14.39 -10.14 1.14
CA LEU A 49 14.23 -9.65 -0.22
C LEU A 49 15.12 -10.45 -1.18
N ASP A 50 14.61 -10.85 -2.35
CA ASP A 50 15.47 -11.36 -3.41
C ASP A 50 16.39 -10.21 -3.87
N ASP A 51 17.70 -10.46 -3.93
CA ASP A 51 18.76 -9.44 -4.17
C ASP A 51 18.63 -8.69 -5.52
N ASP A 52 17.69 -9.09 -6.39
CA ASP A 52 17.45 -8.52 -7.71
C ASP A 52 16.31 -7.47 -7.76
N GLU A 53 15.56 -7.25 -6.66
CA GLU A 53 14.53 -6.21 -6.59
C GLU A 53 15.07 -4.91 -5.97
N PHE A 54 15.09 -3.83 -6.76
CA PHE A 54 15.38 -2.48 -6.28
C PHE A 54 14.19 -1.90 -5.51
N LEU A 55 13.91 -2.43 -4.32
CA LEU A 55 12.85 -1.92 -3.44
C LEU A 55 13.44 -1.47 -2.09
N GLU A 56 13.17 -0.23 -1.71
CA GLU A 56 13.56 0.33 -0.41
C GLU A 56 12.32 0.62 0.43
N LEU A 57 12.31 0.12 1.67
CA LEU A 57 11.23 0.39 2.60
C LEU A 57 11.38 1.77 3.24
N LEU A 58 10.32 2.57 3.13
CA LEU A 58 10.25 3.89 3.73
C LEU A 58 9.04 4.00 4.68
N PRO A 59 9.17 3.52 5.93
CA PRO A 59 8.14 3.72 6.95
C PRO A 59 7.85 5.21 7.13
N THR A 60 6.63 5.63 6.82
CA THR A 60 6.28 7.05 6.73
C THR A 60 5.05 7.34 7.60
N PRO A 61 5.10 8.35 8.50
CA PRO A 61 3.92 8.81 9.22
C PRO A 61 2.83 9.30 8.26
N LEU A 62 1.56 8.99 8.55
CA LEU A 62 0.43 9.34 7.66
C LEU A 62 0.34 10.83 7.32
N ASN A 63 0.66 11.73 8.26
CA ASN A 63 0.66 13.17 8.01
C ASN A 63 1.73 13.57 6.98
N VAL A 64 2.93 12.98 7.06
CA VAL A 64 4.01 13.22 6.11
C VAL A 64 3.65 12.64 4.73
N ALA A 65 3.06 11.45 4.69
CA ALA A 65 2.58 10.85 3.45
C ALA A 65 1.51 11.72 2.77
N LEU A 66 0.58 12.31 3.54
CA LEU A 66 -0.40 13.26 3.03
C LEU A 66 0.25 14.53 2.49
N GLU A 67 1.24 15.08 3.17
CA GLU A 67 2.02 16.24 2.65
C GLU A 67 2.71 15.89 1.32
N TRP A 68 3.24 14.68 1.17
CA TRP A 68 3.85 14.23 -0.09
C TRP A 68 2.85 14.06 -1.23
N VAL A 69 1.61 13.63 -0.92
CA VAL A 69 0.52 13.61 -1.90
C VAL A 69 0.18 15.04 -2.34
N PHE A 70 -0.07 15.96 -1.40
CA PHE A 70 -0.49 17.32 -1.73
C PHE A 70 0.60 18.19 -2.37
N SER A 71 1.87 17.90 -2.08
CA SER A 71 3.02 18.54 -2.73
C SER A 71 3.36 17.95 -4.11
N GLY A 72 2.72 16.83 -4.50
CA GLY A 72 2.99 16.15 -5.76
C GLY A 72 4.27 15.31 -5.77
N LYS A 73 4.89 15.06 -4.61
CA LYS A 73 6.02 14.12 -4.47
C LYS A 73 5.58 12.67 -4.69
N ILE A 74 4.36 12.33 -4.28
CA ILE A 74 3.70 11.06 -4.62
C ILE A 74 2.71 11.34 -5.75
N THR A 75 2.92 10.71 -6.91
CA THR A 75 2.04 10.85 -8.09
C THR A 75 1.39 9.54 -8.50
N ASP A 76 1.77 8.42 -7.89
CA ASP A 76 1.23 7.10 -8.19
C ASP A 76 -0.20 6.94 -7.65
N VAL A 77 -1.16 6.65 -8.55
CA VAL A 77 -2.59 6.71 -8.27
C VAL A 77 -3.04 5.73 -7.18
N LYS A 78 -2.52 4.50 -7.17
CA LYS A 78 -2.89 3.49 -6.17
C LYS A 78 -2.37 3.87 -4.78
N THR A 79 -1.16 4.43 -4.71
CA THR A 79 -0.57 4.95 -3.46
C THR A 79 -1.37 6.15 -2.93
N ILE A 80 -1.72 7.11 -3.79
CA ILE A 80 -2.56 8.27 -3.40
C ILE A 80 -3.90 7.79 -2.82
N ILE A 81 -4.59 6.89 -3.53
CA ILE A 81 -5.89 6.36 -3.08
C ILE A 81 -5.73 5.64 -1.74
N GLY A 82 -4.68 4.85 -1.55
CA GLY A 82 -4.42 4.13 -0.30
C GLY A 82 -4.20 5.07 0.88
N ILE A 83 -3.39 6.12 0.71
CA ILE A 83 -3.15 7.14 1.74
C ILE A 83 -4.45 7.89 2.09
N MET A 84 -5.27 8.22 1.09
CA MET A 84 -6.55 8.90 1.32
C MET A 84 -7.56 8.01 2.04
N TRP A 85 -7.61 6.71 1.75
CA TRP A 85 -8.37 5.74 2.53
C TRP A 85 -7.91 5.68 3.99
N MET A 86 -6.59 5.63 4.22
CA MET A 86 -6.04 5.62 5.59
C MET A 86 -6.36 6.89 6.36
N LYS A 87 -6.36 8.05 5.69
CA LYS A 87 -6.83 9.31 6.27
C LYS A 87 -8.27 9.18 6.75
N GLU A 88 -9.18 8.74 5.88
CA GLU A 88 -10.60 8.63 6.21
C GLU A 88 -10.86 7.65 7.37
N LEU A 89 -10.22 6.49 7.35
CA LEU A 89 -10.35 5.50 8.43
C LEU A 89 -9.90 6.06 9.78
N LYS A 90 -8.81 6.85 9.81
CA LYS A 90 -8.29 7.44 11.05
C LYS A 90 -9.19 8.53 11.64
N PHE A 91 -10.01 9.21 10.83
CA PHE A 91 -10.95 10.22 11.32
C PHE A 91 -12.29 9.65 11.79
N ASN A 92 -12.60 8.41 11.40
CA ASN A 92 -13.83 7.72 11.80
C ASN A 92 -13.66 6.82 13.04
N HIS A 93 -12.48 6.86 13.68
CA HIS A 93 -12.14 6.21 14.95
C HIS A 93 -11.64 7.24 15.96
#